data_AF-A0A7K5D5X5-F1
#
_entry.id   AF-A0A7K5D5X5-F1
#
_cell.length_a   1.000
_cell.length_b   1.000
_cell.length_c   1.000
_cell.angle_alpha   90.00
_cell.angle_beta   90.00
_cell.angle_gamma   90.00
#
_symmetry.space_group_name_H-M   'P 1'
#
loop_
_entity.id
_entity.type
_entity.pdbx_description
1 polymer ?
#
loop_
_entity_poly.entity_id
_entity_poly.type
_entity_poly.pdbx_seq_one_letter_code
_entity_poly.pdbx_strand_id
1 'polypeptide(L)'
;QAGARLAALRLQGLFRLRSLRRLLRQRQERERERRRLRQLRRSQRDTEPRRLGRARYEDAGPEVQLSEELPESLRTLRPEGHVLRDRFKSLQRRNMIEPRERAK
;
A
#
# COMPACT_ATOMS: atom_id res chain seq x y z
N GLN A 1 -20.66 5.52 -60.63
CA GLN A 1 -21.06 5.92 -59.26
C GLN A 1 -20.70 4.89 -58.17
N ALA A 2 -20.76 3.57 -58.43
CA ALA A 2 -20.49 2.52 -57.43
C ALA A 2 -19.02 2.46 -56.91
N GLY A 3 -18.01 2.70 -57.74
CA GLY A 3 -16.60 2.64 -57.35
C GLY A 3 -16.18 3.70 -56.32
N ALA A 4 -16.72 4.91 -56.40
CA ALA A 4 -16.45 5.98 -55.43
C ALA A 4 -17.01 5.66 -54.04
N ARG A 5 -18.17 5.01 -53.97
CA ARG A 5 -18.77 4.53 -52.71
C ARG A 5 -17.91 3.45 -52.05
N LEU A 6 -17.39 2.51 -52.83
CA LEU A 6 -16.45 1.48 -52.36
C LEU A 6 -15.14 2.08 -51.81
N ALA A 7 -14.58 3.09 -52.48
CA ALA A 7 -13.39 3.78 -52.02
C ALA A 7 -13.63 4.53 -50.70
N ALA A 8 -14.77 5.21 -50.56
CA ALA A 8 -15.17 5.89 -49.33
C ALA A 8 -15.34 4.92 -48.15
N LEU A 9 -15.95 3.76 -48.37
CA LEU A 9 -16.08 2.70 -47.36
C LEU A 9 -14.72 2.14 -46.93
N ARG A 10 -13.81 1.93 -47.88
CA ARG A 10 -12.42 1.51 -47.58
C ARG A 10 -11.69 2.54 -46.72
N LEU A 11 -11.78 3.82 -47.06
CA LEU A 11 -11.21 4.91 -46.26
C LEU A 11 -11.81 4.97 -44.85
N GLN A 12 -13.13 4.86 -44.72
CA GLN A 12 -13.82 4.81 -43.42
C GLN A 12 -13.35 3.60 -42.58
N GLY A 13 -13.13 2.44 -43.21
CA GLY A 13 -12.56 1.26 -42.58
C GLY A 13 -11.17 1.53 -41.99
N LEU A 14 -10.29 2.22 -42.72
CA LEU A 14 -8.96 2.59 -42.24
C LEU A 14 -9.03 3.54 -41.02
N PHE A 15 -9.93 4.53 -41.04
CA PHE A 15 -10.14 5.42 -39.89
C PHE A 15 -10.67 4.68 -38.65
N ARG A 16 -11.60 3.74 -38.83
CA ARG A 16 -12.09 2.86 -37.75
C ARG A 16 -10.98 1.97 -37.18
N LEU A 17 -10.11 1.41 -38.03
CA LEU A 17 -8.96 0.62 -37.57
C LEU A 17 -7.98 1.48 -36.74
N ARG A 18 -7.74 2.73 -37.14
CA ARG A 18 -6.88 3.66 -36.40
C ARG A 18 -7.48 4.01 -35.02
N SER A 19 -8.79 4.26 -34.94
CA SER A 19 -9.45 4.54 -33.66
C SER A 19 -9.48 3.32 -32.75
N LEU A 20 -9.75 2.12 -33.29
CA LEU A 20 -9.68 0.86 -32.55
C LEU A 20 -8.28 0.58 -32.00
N ARG A 21 -7.23 0.80 -32.81
CA ARG A 21 -5.83 0.68 -32.35
C ARG A 21 -5.52 1.63 -31.20
N ARG A 22 -5.99 2.89 -31.28
CA ARG A 22 -5.83 3.87 -30.20
C ARG A 22 -6.53 3.42 -28.91
N LEU A 23 -7.78 2.93 -29.02
CA LEU A 23 -8.54 2.41 -27.88
C LEU A 23 -7.87 1.21 -27.23
N LEU A 24 -7.35 0.27 -28.04
CA LEU A 24 -6.61 -0.88 -27.54
C LEU A 24 -5.35 -0.47 -26.78
N ARG A 25 -4.57 0.50 -27.30
CA ARG A 25 -3.38 1.03 -26.60
C ARG A 25 -3.75 1.64 -25.25
N GLN A 26 -4.75 2.51 -25.21
CA GLN A 26 -5.23 3.12 -23.96
C GLN A 26 -5.72 2.06 -22.96
N ARG A 27 -6.43 1.03 -23.43
CA ARG A 27 -6.87 -0.07 -22.57
C ARG A 27 -5.69 -0.86 -22.02
N GLN A 28 -4.68 -1.14 -22.84
CA GLN A 28 -3.46 -1.84 -22.41
C GLN A 28 -2.68 -1.03 -21.37
N GLU A 29 -2.54 0.29 -21.54
CA GLU A 29 -1.91 1.18 -20.57
C GLU A 29 -2.64 1.17 -19.23
N ARG A 30 -3.96 1.33 -19.23
CA ARG A 30 -4.79 1.26 -18.02
C ARG A 30 -4.66 -0.09 -17.31
N GLU A 31 -4.64 -1.19 -18.06
CA GLU A 31 -4.47 -2.52 -17.47
C GLU A 31 -3.06 -2.72 -16.90
N ARG A 32 -2.01 -2.19 -17.54
CA ARG A 32 -0.64 -2.21 -17.01
C ARG A 32 -0.54 -1.43 -15.71
N GLU A 33 -1.11 -0.23 -15.65
CA GLU A 33 -1.15 0.60 -14.44
C GLU A 33 -1.90 -0.11 -13.31
N ARG A 34 -3.08 -0.66 -13.60
CA ARG A 34 -3.85 -1.47 -12.64
C ARG A 34 -3.07 -2.67 -12.12
N ARG A 35 -2.34 -3.37 -13.00
CA ARG A 35 -1.47 -4.50 -12.59
C ARG A 35 -0.34 -4.01 -11.68
N ARG A 36 0.32 -2.91 -12.01
CA ARG A 36 1.39 -2.31 -11.20
C ARG A 36 0.87 -1.92 -9.82
N LEU A 37 -0.26 -1.23 -9.74
CA LEU A 37 -0.88 -0.84 -8.47
C LEU A 37 -1.29 -2.06 -7.64
N ARG A 38 -1.81 -3.13 -8.27
CA ARG A 38 -2.12 -4.38 -7.58
C ARG A 38 -0.87 -5.06 -7.02
N GLN A 39 0.23 -5.08 -7.76
CA GLN A 39 1.51 -5.63 -7.29
C GLN A 39 2.04 -4.82 -6.11
N LEU A 40 2.03 -3.49 -6.20
CA LEU A 40 2.50 -2.60 -5.12
C LEU A 40 1.69 -2.79 -3.83
N ARG A 41 0.37 -2.93 -3.96
CA ARG A 41 -0.52 -3.22 -2.82
C ARG A 41 -0.29 -4.61 -2.24
N ARG A 42 0.09 -5.61 -3.05
CA ARG A 42 0.42 -6.96 -2.56
C ARG A 42 1.70 -6.92 -1.73
N SER A 43 2.77 -6.32 -2.26
CA SER A 43 4.04 -6.20 -1.53
C SER A 43 3.90 -5.41 -0.22
N GLN A 44 3.07 -4.36 -0.21
CA GLN A 44 2.75 -3.63 1.02
C GLN A 44 2.02 -4.52 2.05
N ARG A 45 1.00 -5.26 1.60
CA ARG A 45 0.23 -6.18 2.47
C ARG A 45 1.05 -7.33 3.05
N ASP A 46 2.11 -7.76 2.36
CA ASP A 46 2.98 -8.82 2.85
C ASP A 46 3.88 -8.34 4.01
N THR A 47 4.15 -7.03 4.06
CA THR A 47 5.00 -6.41 5.10
C THR A 47 4.17 -5.80 6.24
N GLU A 48 2.98 -5.29 5.92
CA GLU A 48 2.09 -4.62 6.88
C GLU A 48 1.38 -5.61 7.81
N PRO A 49 1.18 -5.25 9.09
CA PRO A 49 0.39 -6.06 10.01
C PRO A 49 -1.05 -6.18 9.50
N ARG A 50 -1.61 -7.38 9.60
CA ARG A 50 -2.96 -7.69 9.13
C ARG A 50 -3.96 -7.33 10.22
N ARG A 51 -5.16 -6.93 9.80
CA ARG A 51 -6.26 -6.69 10.73
C ARG A 51 -6.91 -8.02 11.10
N LEU A 52 -6.73 -8.44 12.35
CA LEU A 52 -7.35 -9.66 12.89
C LEU A 52 -8.76 -9.42 13.46
N GLY A 53 -9.02 -8.24 14.03
CA GLY A 53 -10.27 -7.92 14.71
C GLY A 53 -10.81 -6.54 14.37
N ARG A 54 -11.66 -5.99 15.27
CA ARG A 54 -12.26 -4.66 15.07
C ARG A 54 -11.19 -3.56 15.11
N ALA A 55 -10.23 -3.62 16.01
CA ALA A 55 -9.17 -2.62 16.11
C ALA A 55 -8.05 -2.86 15.10
N ARG A 56 -7.39 -1.79 14.67
CA ARG A 56 -6.18 -1.85 13.84
C ARG A 56 -4.96 -1.89 14.76
N TYR A 57 -3.85 -2.44 14.26
CA TYR A 57 -2.59 -2.34 14.98
C TYR A 57 -2.10 -0.89 14.95
N GLU A 58 -1.68 -0.41 16.12
CA GLU A 58 -1.04 0.88 16.30
C GLU A 58 0.35 0.63 16.86
N ASP A 59 1.35 1.15 16.16
CA ASP A 59 2.75 1.05 16.56
C ASP A 59 2.97 1.80 17.89
N ALA A 60 3.89 1.30 18.70
CA ALA A 60 4.32 2.04 19.87
C ALA A 60 5.12 3.26 19.39
N GLY A 61 4.83 4.44 19.96
CA GLY A 61 5.64 5.62 19.69
C GLY A 61 7.10 5.39 20.12
N PRO A 62 8.04 6.20 19.60
CA PRO A 62 9.44 6.10 20.00
C PRO A 62 9.59 6.44 21.49
N GLU A 63 10.17 5.53 22.26
CA GLU A 63 10.52 5.72 23.66
C GLU A 63 11.94 6.31 23.73
N VAL A 64 12.04 7.62 23.50
CA VAL A 64 13.31 8.37 23.44
C VAL A 64 13.32 9.50 24.47
N GLN A 65 14.48 9.73 25.07
CA GLN A 65 14.72 10.90 25.92
C GLN A 65 14.93 12.15 25.06
N LEU A 66 14.47 13.28 25.56
CA LEU A 66 14.75 14.59 24.97
C LEU A 66 16.16 15.07 25.35
N SER A 67 16.73 15.99 24.58
CA SER A 67 18.08 16.51 24.83
C SER A 67 18.26 17.13 26.21
N GLU A 68 17.18 17.66 26.80
CA GLU A 68 17.17 18.27 28.13
C GLU A 68 17.12 17.23 29.26
N GLU A 69 16.63 16.03 28.96
CA GLU A 69 16.46 14.92 29.92
C GLU A 69 17.65 13.94 29.89
N LEU A 70 18.52 14.07 28.88
CA LEU A 70 19.68 13.21 28.66
C LEU A 70 20.77 13.49 29.72
N PRO A 71 21.15 12.49 30.52
CA PRO A 71 22.21 12.66 31.50
C PRO A 71 23.60 12.70 30.85
N GLU A 72 24.52 13.44 31.46
CA GLU A 72 25.92 13.55 31.03
C GLU A 72 26.69 12.22 31.09
N SER A 73 26.19 11.24 31.86
CA SER A 73 26.83 9.94 32.07
C SER A 73 25.86 8.77 31.89
N LEU A 74 26.34 7.71 31.24
CA LEU A 74 25.59 6.46 31.07
C LEU A 74 25.29 5.74 32.40
N ARG A 75 26.05 6.03 33.47
CA ARG A 75 25.81 5.41 34.79
C ARG A 75 24.56 5.96 35.48
N THR A 76 24.17 7.18 35.15
CA THR A 76 22.97 7.84 35.68
C THR A 76 21.77 7.71 34.74
N LEU A 77 21.96 7.07 33.59
CA LEU A 77 20.92 6.84 32.60
C LEU A 77 19.88 5.87 33.14
N ARG A 78 18.63 6.31 33.20
CA ARG A 78 17.50 5.44 33.47
C ARG A 78 17.19 4.62 32.21
N PRO A 79 16.99 3.31 32.33
CA PRO A 79 16.56 2.50 31.20
C PRO A 79 15.16 2.94 30.76
N GLU A 80 15.00 3.20 29.47
CA GLU A 80 13.72 3.54 28.88
C GLU A 80 12.92 2.29 28.51
N GLY A 81 11.61 2.46 28.56
CA GLY A 81 10.66 1.50 28.02
C GLY A 81 10.28 0.33 28.91
N HIS A 82 9.39 -0.51 28.38
CA HIS A 82 8.83 -1.64 29.13
C HIS A 82 8.81 -2.91 28.29
N VAL A 83 9.72 -3.84 28.59
CA VAL A 83 9.94 -5.06 27.81
C VAL A 83 8.66 -5.86 27.55
N LEU A 84 7.79 -6.02 28.55
CA LEU A 84 6.53 -6.77 28.35
C LEU A 84 5.58 -6.05 27.39
N ARG A 85 5.59 -4.71 27.39
CA ARG A 85 4.77 -3.90 26.48
C ARG A 85 5.27 -4.06 25.05
N ASP A 86 6.59 -4.04 24.86
CA ASP A 86 7.23 -4.23 23.55
C ASP A 86 6.96 -5.62 23.01
N ARG A 87 7.08 -6.66 23.86
CA ARG A 87 6.76 -8.03 23.47
C ARG A 87 5.29 -8.19 23.12
N PHE A 88 4.38 -7.58 23.87
CA PHE A 88 2.96 -7.58 23.57
C PHE A 88 2.66 -6.90 22.22
N LYS A 89 3.22 -5.72 21.97
CA LYS A 89 3.10 -5.00 20.68
C LYS A 89 3.73 -5.77 19.52
N SER A 90 4.85 -6.47 19.76
CA SER A 90 5.48 -7.35 18.77
C SER A 90 4.61 -8.56 18.42
N LEU A 91 3.93 -9.16 19.40
CA LEU A 91 2.97 -10.24 19.16
C LEU A 91 1.77 -9.75 18.33
N GLN A 92 1.32 -8.51 18.58
CA GLN A 92 0.26 -7.89 17.77
C GLN A 92 0.74 -7.62 16.33
N ARG A 93 1.93 -7.05 16.15
CA ARG A 93 2.52 -6.78 14.82
C ARG A 93 2.70 -8.06 14.00
N ARG A 94 3.04 -9.18 14.65
CA ARG A 94 3.18 -10.50 14.02
C ARG A 94 1.83 -11.20 13.78
N ASN A 95 0.71 -10.54 14.08
CA ASN A 95 -0.63 -11.11 13.96
C ASN A 95 -0.81 -12.41 14.79
N MET A 96 -0.12 -12.52 15.94
CA MET A 96 -0.31 -13.64 16.88
C MET A 96 -1.41 -13.33 17.90
N ILE A 97 -1.56 -12.05 18.24
CA ILE A 97 -2.58 -11.54 19.15
C ILE A 97 -3.28 -10.39 18.44
N GLU A 98 -4.61 -10.33 18.53
CA GLU A 98 -5.33 -9.20 17.95
C GLU A 98 -5.18 -7.92 18.81
N PRO A 99 -5.13 -6.73 18.21
CA PRO A 99 -5.28 -5.48 18.95
C PRO A 99 -6.67 -5.42 19.62
N ARG A 100 -6.71 -5.17 20.93
CA ARG A 100 -7.93 -5.03 21.74
C ARG A 100 -7.79 -3.85 22.68
N GLU A 101 -8.90 -3.14 22.90
CA GLU A 101 -9.01 -2.23 24.03
C GLU A 101 -9.38 -3.03 25.29
N ARG A 102 -8.88 -2.58 26.45
CA ARG A 102 -9.22 -3.22 27.72
C ARG A 102 -10.71 -3.02 27.97
N ALA A 103 -11.43 -4.10 28.28
CA ALA A 103 -12.80 -4.00 28.75
C ALA A 103 -12.82 -3.13 30.01
N LYS A 104 -13.76 -2.17 30.06
CA LYS A 104 -14.00 -1.33 31.23
C LYS A 104 -14.43 -2.17 32.41
#